data_AF-A0A2S6UB68-F1
#
_entry.id   AF-A0A2S6UB68-F1
#
_cell.length_a   1.000
_cell.length_b   1.000
_cell.length_c   1.000
_cell.angle_alpha   90.00
_cell.angle_beta   90.00
_cell.angle_gamma   90.00
#
_symmetry.space_group_name_H-M   'P 1'
#
loop_
_entity.id
_entity.type
_entity.pdbx_description
1 polymer ?
#
loop_
_entity_poly.entity_id
_entity_poly.type
_entity_poly.pdbx_seq_one_letter_code
_entity_poly.pdbx_strand_id
1 'polypeptide(L)'
;MSDQPEQPVYNNKRFKVRHYNFDLFVGPAAGQPLRDYTLTDLETGAAVKLSDYHGKWLVLETGSSTCSMYTKNIDGMAELRADFPDVEFAMIYTREAHPGERLGAHQSMDDKLTAAKMVTPRYGEHRRVLVDNLEGDFHRAYGMMPNMLYIFRPDGTVHYRCNWAATHYARAALEDRENYHHLENADKMALRASRKLWPMVRTMWTGGILALWDFLMGAPHVVARHTATDEFYAKHGRFKQQEDEIVPEDGPETEDAKKDEAA
;
A
#
# COMPACT_ATOMS: atom_id res chain seq x y z
N MET A 1 -5.55 -31.86 -11.48
CA MET A 1 -6.27 -30.59 -11.34
C MET A 1 -5.18 -29.54 -11.22
N SER A 2 -5.19 -28.53 -12.08
CA SER A 2 -4.11 -27.54 -12.15
C SER A 2 -4.05 -26.75 -10.84
N ASP A 3 -2.92 -26.87 -10.12
CA ASP A 3 -2.53 -25.96 -9.03
C ASP A 3 -2.23 -24.58 -9.61
N GLN A 4 -3.30 -23.86 -9.97
CA GLN A 4 -3.22 -22.43 -10.18
C GLN A 4 -3.17 -21.79 -8.78
N PRO A 5 -2.17 -20.95 -8.47
CA PRO A 5 -2.13 -20.25 -7.19
C PRO A 5 -3.43 -19.46 -7.00
N GLU A 6 -4.08 -19.67 -5.85
CA GLU A 6 -5.33 -18.99 -5.51
C GLU A 6 -5.10 -17.47 -5.49
N GLN A 7 -5.91 -16.73 -6.25
CA GLN A 7 -5.80 -15.28 -6.37
C GLN A 7 -5.99 -14.58 -5.02
N PRO A 8 -5.22 -13.53 -4.69
CA PRO A 8 -5.42 -12.78 -3.45
C PRO A 8 -6.84 -12.22 -3.39
N VAL A 9 -7.62 -12.72 -2.44
CA VAL A 9 -8.93 -12.16 -2.11
C VAL A 9 -8.72 -10.72 -1.65
N TYR A 10 -9.55 -9.79 -2.13
CA TYR A 10 -9.51 -8.39 -1.70
C TYR A 10 -10.47 -8.17 -0.54
N ASN A 11 -10.16 -7.18 0.31
CA ASN A 11 -10.98 -6.80 1.45
C ASN A 11 -11.26 -7.99 2.41
N ASN A 12 -10.19 -8.72 2.75
CA ASN A 12 -10.26 -9.90 3.61
C ASN A 12 -10.69 -9.59 5.03
N LYS A 13 -11.36 -10.54 5.70
CA LYS A 13 -11.72 -10.41 7.12
C LYS A 13 -10.53 -10.49 8.08
N ARG A 14 -9.42 -11.11 7.65
CA ARG A 14 -8.22 -11.38 8.46
C ARG A 14 -6.96 -11.12 7.67
N PHE A 15 -5.90 -10.72 8.37
CA PHE A 15 -4.59 -10.57 7.74
C PHE A 15 -3.95 -11.94 7.53
N LYS A 16 -3.53 -12.22 6.30
CA LYS A 16 -2.67 -13.34 5.95
C LYS A 16 -1.65 -12.86 4.93
N VAL A 17 -0.41 -13.33 5.05
CA VAL A 17 0.70 -12.91 4.17
C VAL A 17 0.41 -13.24 2.71
N ARG A 18 -0.24 -14.38 2.44
CA ARG A 18 -0.68 -14.80 1.09
C ARG A 18 -1.62 -13.82 0.38
N HIS A 19 -2.24 -12.87 1.09
CA HIS A 19 -3.11 -11.87 0.48
C HIS A 19 -2.33 -10.67 -0.12
N TYR A 20 -1.00 -10.74 -0.12
CA TYR A 20 -0.11 -9.76 -0.72
C TYR A 20 0.89 -10.45 -1.64
N ASN A 21 1.00 -9.96 -2.87
CA ASN A 21 2.00 -10.42 -3.82
C ASN A 21 3.24 -9.53 -3.73
N PHE A 22 4.15 -9.85 -2.81
CA PHE A 22 5.36 -9.04 -2.55
C PHE A 22 6.27 -8.91 -3.77
N ASP A 23 6.23 -9.89 -4.68
CA ASP A 23 7.14 -9.97 -5.83
C ASP A 23 6.55 -9.38 -7.13
N LEU A 24 5.28 -8.95 -7.12
CA LEU A 24 4.54 -8.49 -8.29
C LEU A 24 4.20 -7.00 -8.17
N PHE A 25 4.54 -6.20 -9.18
CA PHE A 25 4.19 -4.78 -9.21
C PHE A 25 3.55 -4.37 -10.56
N VAL A 26 2.23 -4.58 -10.67
CA VAL A 26 1.46 -4.50 -11.94
C VAL A 26 1.12 -3.09 -12.44
N GLY A 27 1.32 -2.05 -11.63
CA GLY A 27 0.99 -0.69 -12.02
C GLY A 27 1.84 -0.15 -13.18
N PRO A 28 1.56 1.06 -13.68
CA PRO A 28 2.40 1.68 -14.70
C PRO A 28 3.82 1.97 -14.16
N ALA A 29 4.86 1.56 -14.89
CA ALA A 29 6.25 1.82 -14.53
C ALA A 29 6.67 3.27 -14.85
N ALA A 30 7.83 3.71 -14.36
CA ALA A 30 8.34 5.04 -14.69
C ALA A 30 8.46 5.23 -16.22
N GLY A 31 7.98 6.37 -16.72
CA GLY A 31 7.84 6.67 -18.15
C GLY A 31 6.52 6.22 -18.79
N GLN A 32 5.74 5.37 -18.12
CA GLN A 32 4.42 4.97 -18.61
C GLN A 32 3.34 5.98 -18.21
N PRO A 33 2.26 6.12 -18.99
CA PRO A 33 1.14 6.97 -18.62
C PRO A 33 0.44 6.46 -17.36
N LEU A 34 -0.08 7.38 -16.55
CA LEU A 34 -0.99 7.03 -15.47
C LEU A 34 -2.21 6.30 -16.02
N ARG A 35 -2.72 5.33 -15.26
CA ARG A 35 -4.00 4.69 -15.53
C ARG A 35 -5.07 5.46 -14.77
N ASP A 36 -6.03 6.02 -15.48
CA ASP A 36 -7.02 6.90 -14.84
C ASP A 36 -8.05 6.10 -14.05
N TYR A 37 -8.35 6.56 -12.84
CA TYR A 37 -9.37 6.00 -11.95
C TYR A 37 -10.10 7.14 -11.26
N THR A 38 -11.38 6.92 -10.97
CA THR A 38 -12.20 7.86 -10.20
C THR A 38 -12.23 7.42 -8.74
N LEU A 39 -11.90 8.34 -7.84
CA LEU A 39 -11.84 8.17 -6.40
C LEU A 39 -12.85 9.13 -5.75
N THR A 40 -13.19 8.87 -4.49
CA THR A 40 -14.05 9.77 -3.71
C THR A 40 -13.21 10.64 -2.80
N ASP A 41 -13.31 11.97 -2.94
CA ASP A 41 -12.70 12.90 -1.99
C ASP A 41 -13.36 12.76 -0.62
N LEU A 42 -12.57 12.53 0.43
CA LEU A 42 -13.11 12.23 1.76
C LEU A 42 -13.86 13.41 2.40
N GLU A 43 -13.39 14.63 2.17
CA GLU A 43 -13.92 15.84 2.80
C GLU A 43 -15.20 16.32 2.12
N THR A 44 -15.20 16.31 0.78
CA THR A 44 -16.30 16.86 -0.02
C THR A 44 -17.28 15.80 -0.53
N GLY A 45 -16.87 14.54 -0.57
CA GLY A 45 -17.63 13.45 -1.20
C GLY A 45 -17.62 13.52 -2.74
N ALA A 46 -16.89 14.45 -3.34
CA ALA A 46 -16.84 14.63 -4.78
C ALA A 46 -16.04 13.51 -5.46
N ALA A 47 -16.44 13.16 -6.69
CA ALA A 47 -15.64 12.31 -7.56
C ALA A 47 -14.39 13.09 -8.02
N VAL A 48 -13.22 12.46 -7.90
CA VAL A 48 -11.92 13.00 -8.31
C VAL A 48 -11.23 11.96 -9.19
N LYS A 49 -10.87 12.35 -10.40
CA LYS A 49 -10.04 11.51 -11.28
C LYS A 49 -8.57 11.73 -11.00
N LEU A 50 -7.75 10.71 -11.19
CA LEU A 50 -6.30 10.91 -11.15
C LEU A 50 -5.83 11.86 -12.25
N SER A 51 -6.47 11.83 -13.41
CA SER A 51 -6.20 12.77 -14.50
C SER A 51 -6.55 14.24 -14.17
N ASP A 52 -7.33 14.52 -13.11
CA ASP A 52 -7.58 15.90 -12.65
C ASP A 52 -6.31 16.58 -12.11
N TYR A 53 -5.25 15.81 -11.84
CA TYR A 53 -3.93 16.32 -11.44
C TYR A 53 -3.01 16.63 -12.63
N HIS A 54 -3.45 16.44 -13.87
CA HIS A 54 -2.67 16.88 -15.04
C HIS A 54 -2.29 18.37 -14.91
N GLY A 55 -1.07 18.69 -15.34
CA GLY A 55 -0.45 20.00 -15.14
C GLY A 55 0.22 20.19 -13.77
N LYS A 56 0.14 19.20 -12.86
CA LYS A 56 0.77 19.25 -11.53
C LYS A 56 1.63 18.02 -11.27
N TRP A 57 2.65 18.20 -10.45
CA TRP A 57 3.32 17.06 -9.82
C TRP A 57 2.41 16.49 -8.74
N LEU A 58 2.33 15.16 -8.65
CA LEU A 58 1.51 14.48 -7.64
C LEU A 58 2.32 13.37 -6.98
N VAL A 59 2.46 13.43 -5.66
CA VAL A 59 2.88 12.31 -4.81
C VAL A 59 1.63 11.63 -4.27
N LEU A 60 1.54 10.32 -4.49
CA LEU A 60 0.42 9.49 -4.08
C LEU A 60 0.93 8.32 -3.24
N GLU A 61 0.37 8.14 -2.05
CA GLU A 61 0.64 6.97 -1.20
C GLU A 61 -0.67 6.23 -0.92
N THR A 62 -0.68 4.90 -0.96
CA THR A 62 -1.83 4.16 -0.40
C THR A 62 -1.76 4.06 1.11
N GLY A 63 -2.90 3.91 1.75
CA GLY A 63 -2.96 3.77 3.21
C GLY A 63 -4.27 3.19 3.69
N SER A 64 -4.27 2.79 4.96
CA SER A 64 -5.47 2.39 5.67
C SER A 64 -5.31 2.66 7.17
N SER A 65 -6.42 2.74 7.90
CA SER A 65 -6.40 3.01 9.34
C SER A 65 -5.72 1.93 10.19
N THR A 66 -5.52 0.74 9.63
CA THR A 66 -4.80 -0.38 10.24
C THR A 66 -3.42 -0.64 9.65
N CYS A 67 -2.87 0.23 8.78
CA CYS A 67 -1.53 0.05 8.21
C CYS A 67 -0.46 0.83 9.00
N SER A 68 0.38 0.14 9.76
CA SER A 68 1.47 0.77 10.54
C SER A 68 2.57 1.40 9.68
N MET A 69 2.80 0.85 8.49
CA MET A 69 3.84 1.36 7.58
C MET A 69 3.44 2.71 6.99
N TYR A 70 2.17 2.86 6.61
CA TYR A 70 1.56 4.13 6.24
C TYR A 70 1.62 5.13 7.41
N THR A 71 1.11 4.78 8.59
CA THR A 71 1.06 5.74 9.71
C THR A 71 2.45 6.20 10.16
N LYS A 72 3.47 5.33 10.03
CA LYS A 72 4.88 5.68 10.29
C LYS A 72 5.39 6.77 9.35
N ASN A 73 4.93 6.79 8.09
CA ASN A 73 5.39 7.69 7.02
C ASN A 73 4.75 9.08 7.05
N ILE A 74 3.65 9.28 7.76
CA ILE A 74 2.92 10.57 7.79
C ILE A 74 3.85 11.75 8.09
N ASP A 75 4.68 11.67 9.14
CA ASP A 75 5.60 12.77 9.49
C ASP A 75 6.62 13.05 8.37
N GLY A 76 7.18 12.00 7.77
CA GLY A 76 8.15 12.15 6.69
C GLY A 76 7.52 12.67 5.39
N MET A 77 6.24 12.43 5.16
CA MET A 77 5.47 13.04 4.07
C MET A 77 5.20 14.52 4.33
N ALA A 78 5.00 14.91 5.59
CA ALA A 78 4.85 16.32 5.97
C ALA A 78 6.14 17.10 5.69
N GLU A 79 7.30 16.53 6.04
CA GLU A 79 8.61 17.09 5.69
C GLU A 79 8.76 17.21 4.17
N LEU A 80 8.44 16.15 3.42
CA LEU A 80 8.55 16.14 1.97
C LEU A 80 7.67 17.21 1.32
N ARG A 81 6.44 17.40 1.80
CA ARG A 81 5.53 18.44 1.33
C ARG A 81 6.04 19.84 1.64
N ALA A 82 6.69 20.04 2.78
CA ALA A 82 7.28 21.33 3.13
C ALA A 82 8.44 21.70 2.18
N ASP A 83 9.22 20.71 1.76
CA ASP A 83 10.37 20.92 0.87
C ASP A 83 9.97 21.07 -0.61
N PHE A 84 8.81 20.54 -1.00
CA PHE A 84 8.29 20.61 -2.37
C PHE A 84 6.88 21.22 -2.42
N PRO A 85 6.75 22.55 -2.17
CA PRO A 85 5.45 23.22 -2.07
C PRO A 85 4.67 23.30 -3.39
N ASP A 86 5.34 23.03 -4.52
CA ASP A 86 4.75 23.01 -5.86
C ASP A 86 4.17 21.63 -6.24
N VAL A 87 4.34 20.63 -5.37
CA VAL A 87 3.88 19.26 -5.57
C VAL A 87 2.60 19.01 -4.77
N GLU A 88 1.61 18.40 -5.40
CA GLU A 88 0.39 17.93 -4.72
C GLU A 88 0.68 16.62 -3.98
N PHE A 89 0.09 16.47 -2.80
CA PHE A 89 0.22 15.24 -2.00
C PHE A 89 -1.16 14.70 -1.67
N ALA A 90 -1.41 13.45 -2.04
CA ALA A 90 -2.64 12.74 -1.73
C ALA A 90 -2.35 11.37 -1.12
N MET A 91 -3.23 10.94 -0.22
CA MET A 91 -3.30 9.57 0.27
C MET A 91 -4.54 8.89 -0.31
N ILE A 92 -4.39 7.68 -0.86
CA ILE A 92 -5.52 6.85 -1.29
C ILE A 92 -5.84 5.83 -0.20
N TYR A 93 -7.03 5.97 0.38
CA TYR A 93 -7.58 5.05 1.35
C TYR A 93 -8.11 3.79 0.65
N THR A 94 -7.46 2.66 0.90
CA THR A 94 -7.80 1.36 0.29
C THR A 94 -8.56 0.46 1.28
N ARG A 95 -8.57 -0.86 1.06
CA ARG A 95 -8.98 -1.81 2.10
C ARG A 95 -8.06 -1.74 3.32
N GLU A 96 -8.54 -2.24 4.46
CA GLU A 96 -7.70 -2.43 5.64
C GLU A 96 -6.52 -3.37 5.37
N ALA A 97 -5.34 -2.97 5.85
CA ALA A 97 -4.14 -3.80 5.79
C ALA A 97 -4.19 -4.93 6.84
N HIS A 98 -4.65 -4.59 8.06
CA HIS A 98 -4.79 -5.50 9.19
C HIS A 98 -6.20 -5.40 9.78
N PRO A 99 -7.22 -5.91 9.07
CA PRO A 99 -8.59 -5.92 9.56
C PRO A 99 -8.74 -6.82 10.79
N GLY A 100 -9.59 -6.41 11.72
CA GLY A 100 -9.92 -7.17 12.92
C GLY A 100 -11.32 -6.84 13.44
N GLU A 101 -11.61 -7.24 14.66
CA GLU A 101 -12.95 -7.12 15.24
C GLU A 101 -13.39 -5.69 15.56
N ARG A 102 -12.44 -4.73 15.66
CA ARG A 102 -12.74 -3.32 15.94
C ARG A 102 -12.83 -2.47 14.68
N LEU A 103 -12.02 -2.80 13.68
CA LEU A 103 -12.08 -2.23 12.35
C LEU A 103 -11.78 -3.33 11.35
N GLY A 104 -12.83 -3.88 10.76
CA GLY A 104 -12.78 -5.04 9.88
C GLY A 104 -12.74 -4.67 8.40
N ALA A 105 -12.89 -5.69 7.56
CA ALA A 105 -13.18 -5.52 6.14
C ALA A 105 -14.42 -4.64 5.95
N HIS A 106 -14.36 -3.69 5.02
CA HIS A 106 -15.48 -2.78 4.76
C HIS A 106 -16.63 -3.56 4.13
N GLN A 107 -17.85 -3.46 4.67
CA GLN A 107 -19.03 -4.13 4.08
C GLN A 107 -19.79 -3.21 3.12
N SER A 108 -19.50 -1.92 3.17
CA SER A 108 -20.09 -0.89 2.33
C SER A 108 -19.13 0.27 2.09
N MET A 109 -19.45 1.16 1.14
CA MET A 109 -18.73 2.42 0.98
C MET A 109 -18.86 3.33 2.21
N ASP A 110 -20.01 3.32 2.90
CA ASP A 110 -20.20 4.11 4.12
C ASP A 110 -19.28 3.64 5.25
N ASP A 111 -19.09 2.32 5.39
CA ASP A 111 -18.12 1.75 6.34
C ASP A 111 -16.70 2.22 6.01
N LYS A 112 -16.34 2.16 4.72
CA LYS A 112 -15.01 2.55 4.24
C LYS A 112 -14.75 4.05 4.46
N LEU A 113 -15.72 4.91 4.16
CA LEU A 113 -15.65 6.34 4.40
C LEU A 113 -15.56 6.65 5.91
N THR A 114 -16.31 5.92 6.74
CA THR A 114 -16.24 6.05 8.20
C THR A 114 -14.84 5.67 8.72
N ALA A 115 -14.27 4.59 8.21
CA ALA A 115 -12.91 4.16 8.53
C ALA A 115 -11.86 5.21 8.06
N ALA A 116 -12.03 5.75 6.85
CA ALA A 116 -11.14 6.76 6.29
C ALA A 116 -11.14 8.06 7.11
N LYS A 117 -12.29 8.51 7.62
CA LYS A 117 -12.39 9.69 8.51
C LYS A 117 -11.57 9.56 9.81
N MET A 118 -11.12 8.37 10.18
CA MET A 118 -10.30 8.18 11.37
C MET A 118 -8.86 8.67 11.17
N VAL A 119 -8.33 8.70 9.95
CA VAL A 119 -6.89 8.88 9.72
C VAL A 119 -6.36 10.24 10.16
N THR A 120 -7.12 11.30 9.94
CA THR A 120 -6.78 12.66 10.35
C THR A 120 -6.76 12.81 11.87
N PRO A 121 -7.88 12.62 12.62
CA PRO A 121 -7.88 12.81 14.07
C PRO A 121 -7.02 11.78 14.82
N ARG A 122 -6.83 10.57 14.26
CA ARG A 122 -6.08 9.50 14.93
C ARG A 122 -4.58 9.55 14.61
N TYR A 123 -4.17 9.90 13.41
CA TYR A 123 -2.76 9.80 13.01
C TYR A 123 -2.15 11.10 12.52
N GLY A 124 -2.94 12.18 12.43
CA GLY A 124 -2.46 13.46 11.93
C GLY A 124 -2.20 13.44 10.43
N GLU A 125 -2.95 12.65 9.67
CA GLU A 125 -2.93 12.76 8.21
C GLU A 125 -3.30 14.19 7.81
N HIS A 126 -2.46 14.79 6.98
CA HIS A 126 -2.46 16.20 6.64
C HIS A 126 -2.59 16.41 5.13
N ARG A 127 -2.45 15.33 4.35
CA ARG A 127 -2.67 15.29 2.91
C ARG A 127 -4.15 15.16 2.60
N ARG A 128 -4.49 15.47 1.36
CA ARG A 128 -5.83 15.19 0.83
C ARG A 128 -6.05 13.67 0.84
N VAL A 129 -7.17 13.23 1.40
CA VAL A 129 -7.54 11.80 1.42
C VAL A 129 -8.56 11.54 0.32
N LEU A 130 -8.19 10.66 -0.60
CA LEU A 130 -9.05 10.13 -1.64
C LEU A 130 -9.38 8.68 -1.29
N VAL A 131 -10.60 8.22 -1.51
CA VAL A 131 -11.06 6.89 -1.11
C VAL A 131 -11.33 6.08 -2.37
N ASP A 132 -10.68 4.93 -2.48
CA ASP A 132 -10.91 3.99 -3.57
C ASP A 132 -12.31 3.35 -3.43
N ASN A 133 -12.84 2.73 -4.47
CA ASN A 133 -14.12 2.03 -4.39
C ASN A 133 -14.03 0.75 -3.51
N LEU A 134 -15.17 0.12 -3.25
CA LEU A 134 -15.25 -1.02 -2.34
C LEU A 134 -14.48 -2.23 -2.89
N GLU A 135 -14.49 -2.38 -4.22
CA GLU A 135 -13.87 -3.45 -5.00
C GLU A 135 -12.35 -3.31 -5.12
N GLY A 136 -11.84 -2.10 -4.89
CA GLY A 136 -10.42 -1.76 -4.93
C GLY A 136 -9.86 -1.61 -6.33
N ASP A 137 -10.61 -1.07 -7.27
CA ASP A 137 -10.21 -1.04 -8.69
C ASP A 137 -8.89 -0.31 -8.90
N PHE A 138 -8.69 0.84 -8.26
CA PHE A 138 -7.40 1.52 -8.28
C PHE A 138 -6.34 0.66 -7.58
N HIS A 139 -6.61 0.18 -6.36
CA HIS A 139 -5.63 -0.54 -5.56
C HIS A 139 -5.10 -1.78 -6.29
N ARG A 140 -6.00 -2.53 -6.93
CA ARG A 140 -5.70 -3.69 -7.78
C ARG A 140 -4.84 -3.33 -8.97
N ALA A 141 -5.23 -2.29 -9.71
CA ALA A 141 -4.54 -1.90 -10.93
C ALA A 141 -3.14 -1.32 -10.70
N TYR A 142 -2.85 -0.85 -9.49
CA TYR A 142 -1.59 -0.18 -9.16
C TYR A 142 -0.61 -1.03 -8.32
N GLY A 143 -1.01 -2.19 -7.80
CA GLY A 143 -0.08 -3.14 -7.15
C GLY A 143 -0.55 -3.78 -5.85
N MET A 144 -1.69 -3.40 -5.29
CA MET A 144 -2.30 -3.99 -4.07
C MET A 144 -1.47 -3.91 -2.79
N MET A 145 -0.33 -3.23 -2.80
CA MET A 145 0.51 -3.04 -1.61
C MET A 145 -0.12 -2.03 -0.66
N PRO A 146 0.00 -2.23 0.67
CA PRO A 146 -0.78 -1.47 1.65
C PRO A 146 -0.34 -0.01 1.78
N ASN A 147 0.91 0.32 1.43
CA ASN A 147 1.43 1.68 1.37
C ASN A 147 2.42 1.89 0.23
N MET A 148 2.06 1.51 -0.99
CA MET A 148 2.86 1.84 -2.18
C MET A 148 2.88 3.34 -2.44
N LEU A 149 3.92 3.79 -3.14
CA LEU A 149 4.11 5.19 -3.49
C LEU A 149 4.21 5.36 -5.00
N TYR A 150 3.58 6.40 -5.52
CA TYR A 150 3.73 6.88 -6.89
C TYR A 150 4.04 8.36 -6.89
N ILE A 151 4.84 8.79 -7.86
CA ILE A 151 5.03 10.20 -8.21
C ILE A 151 4.66 10.34 -9.68
N PHE A 152 3.75 11.24 -9.99
CA PHE A 152 3.33 11.56 -11.35
C PHE A 152 3.85 12.93 -11.75
N ARG A 153 4.22 13.05 -13.02
CA ARG A 153 4.61 14.29 -13.66
C ARG A 153 3.38 15.09 -14.11
N PRO A 154 3.53 16.40 -14.35
CA PRO A 154 2.48 17.24 -14.94
C PRO A 154 1.92 16.73 -16.28
N ASP A 155 2.71 15.98 -17.07
CA ASP A 155 2.28 15.42 -18.36
C ASP A 155 1.47 14.12 -18.24
N GLY A 156 1.18 13.67 -17.01
CA GLY A 156 0.40 12.46 -16.76
C GLY A 156 1.20 11.17 -16.83
N THR A 157 2.53 11.23 -16.84
CA THR A 157 3.40 10.04 -16.78
C THR A 157 3.86 9.72 -15.35
N VAL A 158 4.16 8.46 -15.07
CA VAL A 158 4.78 8.03 -13.82
C VAL A 158 6.24 8.48 -13.82
N HIS A 159 6.62 9.33 -12.87
CA HIS A 159 8.00 9.70 -12.62
C HIS A 159 8.75 8.64 -11.83
N TYR A 160 8.10 8.12 -10.79
CA TYR A 160 8.64 7.19 -9.81
C TYR A 160 7.52 6.32 -9.26
N ARG A 161 7.82 5.06 -8.93
CA ARG A 161 6.96 4.21 -8.12
C ARG A 161 7.76 3.36 -7.16
N CYS A 162 7.18 3.00 -6.03
CA CYS A 162 7.80 2.14 -5.05
C CYS A 162 6.79 1.17 -4.42
N ASN A 163 7.18 -0.10 -4.29
CA ASN A 163 6.34 -1.14 -3.69
C ASN A 163 5.96 -0.82 -2.24
N TRP A 164 6.85 -0.13 -1.52
CA TRP A 164 6.63 0.37 -0.17
C TRP A 164 7.13 1.79 -0.06
N ALA A 165 6.30 2.70 0.44
CA ALA A 165 6.67 4.10 0.58
C ALA A 165 7.88 4.30 1.50
N ALA A 166 8.92 4.90 0.93
CA ALA A 166 10.14 5.31 1.59
C ALA A 166 10.38 6.80 1.26
N THR A 167 10.17 7.68 2.24
CA THR A 167 10.16 9.14 2.03
C THR A 167 11.50 9.69 1.53
N HIS A 168 12.62 9.05 1.87
CA HIS A 168 13.94 9.42 1.38
C HIS A 168 14.17 9.06 -0.10
N TYR A 169 13.56 7.97 -0.59
CA TYR A 169 13.58 7.68 -2.03
C TYR A 169 12.63 8.59 -2.81
N ALA A 170 11.45 8.89 -2.25
CA ALA A 170 10.55 9.88 -2.83
C ALA A 170 11.19 11.27 -2.93
N ARG A 171 11.97 11.67 -1.90
CA ARG A 171 12.80 12.88 -1.93
C ARG A 171 13.81 12.86 -3.06
N ALA A 172 14.64 11.82 -3.13
CA ALA A 172 15.64 11.70 -4.19
C ALA A 172 15.01 11.75 -5.59
N ALA A 173 13.82 11.15 -5.77
CA ALA A 173 13.06 11.26 -7.00
C ALA A 173 12.63 12.70 -7.30
N LEU A 174 12.02 13.39 -6.33
CA LEU A 174 11.58 14.78 -6.50
C LEU A 174 12.72 15.79 -6.67
N GLU A 175 13.93 15.47 -6.21
CA GLU A 175 15.14 16.29 -6.44
C GLU A 175 15.66 16.16 -7.88
N ASP A 176 15.54 14.98 -8.48
CA ASP A 176 15.94 14.72 -9.88
C ASP A 176 14.71 14.55 -10.78
N ARG A 177 14.05 15.68 -11.06
CA ARG A 177 12.81 15.72 -11.86
C ARG A 177 13.04 15.48 -13.35
N GLU A 178 14.24 15.72 -13.84
CA GLU A 178 14.62 15.59 -15.24
C GLU A 178 14.60 14.12 -15.69
N ASN A 179 15.06 13.20 -14.83
CA ASN A 179 15.17 11.78 -15.17
C ASN A 179 14.03 10.95 -14.56
N TYR A 180 13.60 9.91 -15.25
CA TYR A 180 12.69 8.93 -14.65
C TYR A 180 13.44 8.08 -13.63
N HIS A 181 12.82 7.80 -12.48
CA HIS A 181 13.43 7.01 -11.41
C HIS A 181 12.96 5.56 -11.47
N HIS A 182 13.92 4.65 -11.64
CA HIS A 182 13.66 3.23 -11.87
C HIS A 182 13.91 2.32 -10.66
N LEU A 183 14.29 2.87 -9.50
CA LEU A 183 14.43 2.09 -8.26
C LEU A 183 13.06 1.85 -7.60
N GLU A 184 12.48 0.70 -7.85
CA GLU A 184 11.09 0.42 -7.48
C GLU A 184 10.95 -0.32 -6.13
N ASN A 185 12.03 -0.86 -5.58
CA ASN A 185 12.02 -1.62 -4.33
C ASN A 185 12.55 -0.79 -3.16
N ALA A 186 11.74 -0.65 -2.11
CA ALA A 186 12.23 -0.24 -0.80
C ALA A 186 12.54 -1.46 0.06
N ASP A 187 13.83 -1.78 0.15
CA ASP A 187 14.30 -2.91 0.95
C ASP A 187 14.00 -2.74 2.45
N LYS A 188 14.11 -3.84 3.20
CA LYS A 188 13.84 -3.84 4.65
C LYS A 188 14.61 -2.76 5.43
N MET A 189 15.84 -2.44 5.02
CA MET A 189 16.66 -1.44 5.71
C MET A 189 16.14 -0.02 5.43
N ALA A 190 15.77 0.27 4.19
CA ALA A 190 15.13 1.51 3.77
C ALA A 190 13.79 1.72 4.49
N LEU A 191 13.04 0.63 4.72
CA LEU A 191 11.75 0.68 5.40
C LEU A 191 11.84 1.04 6.88
N ARG A 192 12.97 0.79 7.55
CA ARG A 192 13.19 1.16 8.96
C ARG A 192 12.02 0.76 9.88
N ALA A 193 11.39 -0.38 9.61
CA ALA A 193 10.13 -0.79 10.24
C ALA A 193 10.22 -0.89 11.78
N SER A 194 11.40 -1.20 12.32
CA SER A 194 11.66 -1.31 13.76
C SER A 194 11.73 0.02 14.51
N ARG A 195 11.80 1.18 13.83
CA ARG A 195 12.02 2.48 14.49
C ARG A 195 10.78 3.09 15.15
N LYS A 196 9.58 2.54 14.94
CA LYS A 196 8.32 3.02 15.54
C LYS A 196 7.44 1.87 16.05
N LEU A 197 7.99 1.02 16.93
CA LEU A 197 7.28 -0.14 17.51
C LEU A 197 5.98 0.25 18.24
N TRP A 198 5.98 1.33 19.02
CA TRP A 198 4.78 1.74 19.77
C TRP A 198 3.67 2.30 18.87
N PRO A 199 3.96 3.22 17.91
CA PRO A 199 2.98 3.60 16.88
C PRO A 199 2.47 2.42 16.05
N MET A 200 3.32 1.43 15.77
CA MET A 200 2.92 0.19 15.08
C MET A 200 1.86 -0.58 15.88
N VAL A 201 2.11 -0.87 17.16
CA VAL A 201 1.14 -1.56 18.04
C VAL A 201 -0.15 -0.75 18.15
N ARG A 202 -0.06 0.57 18.36
CA ARG A 202 -1.22 1.48 18.40
C ARG A 202 -2.07 1.41 17.12
N THR A 203 -1.41 1.29 15.96
CA THR A 203 -2.08 1.21 14.66
C THR A 203 -2.74 -0.15 14.47
N MET A 204 -2.07 -1.26 14.82
CA MET A 204 -2.67 -2.61 14.78
C MET A 204 -3.89 -2.71 15.71
N TRP A 205 -3.80 -2.09 16.89
CA TRP A 205 -4.89 -2.04 17.85
C TRP A 205 -6.15 -1.34 17.32
N THR A 206 -6.04 -0.57 16.24
CA THR A 206 -7.22 -0.01 15.54
C THR A 206 -8.07 -1.11 14.92
N GLY A 207 -7.44 -2.15 14.38
CA GLY A 207 -8.12 -3.36 13.92
C GLY A 207 -8.58 -4.25 15.09
N GLY A 208 -7.84 -4.26 16.19
CA GLY A 208 -8.20 -4.98 17.42
C GLY A 208 -7.18 -6.05 17.84
N ILE A 209 -7.58 -6.90 18.78
CA ILE A 209 -6.80 -8.05 19.26
C ILE A 209 -6.52 -9.01 18.11
N LEU A 210 -7.50 -9.29 17.25
CA LEU A 210 -7.31 -10.21 16.12
C LEU A 210 -6.28 -9.66 15.13
N ALA A 211 -6.34 -8.36 14.82
CA ALA A 211 -5.36 -7.71 13.94
C ALA A 211 -3.95 -7.75 14.52
N LEU A 212 -3.80 -7.52 15.83
CA LEU A 212 -2.52 -7.62 16.52
C LEU A 212 -1.98 -9.06 16.53
N TRP A 213 -2.85 -10.03 16.81
CA TRP A 213 -2.51 -11.45 16.78
C TRP A 213 -2.04 -11.91 15.41
N ASP A 214 -2.81 -11.59 14.36
CA ASP A 214 -2.47 -11.94 12.98
C ASP A 214 -1.14 -11.31 12.55
N PHE A 215 -0.90 -10.06 12.95
CA PHE A 215 0.37 -9.38 12.68
C PHE A 215 1.54 -10.10 13.36
N LEU A 216 1.42 -10.45 14.64
CA LEU A 216 2.48 -11.14 15.39
C LEU A 216 2.77 -12.53 14.81
N MET A 217 1.74 -13.31 14.50
CA MET A 217 1.89 -14.64 13.91
C MET A 217 2.38 -14.59 12.46
N GLY A 218 1.99 -13.55 11.72
CA GLY A 218 2.42 -13.32 10.34
C GLY A 218 3.82 -12.73 10.21
N ALA A 219 4.38 -12.11 11.26
CA ALA A 219 5.64 -11.37 11.19
C ALA A 219 6.82 -12.18 10.62
N PRO A 220 7.06 -13.43 11.04
CA PRO A 220 8.14 -14.26 10.46
C PRO A 220 7.98 -14.46 8.95
N HIS A 221 6.74 -14.69 8.50
CA HIS A 221 6.41 -14.89 7.08
C HIS A 221 6.57 -13.58 6.29
N VAL A 222 6.17 -12.44 6.85
CA VAL A 222 6.39 -11.12 6.23
C VAL A 222 7.89 -10.84 6.06
N VAL A 223 8.71 -11.12 7.08
CA VAL A 223 10.16 -10.93 7.01
C VAL A 223 10.78 -11.86 5.97
N ALA A 224 10.37 -13.12 5.91
CA ALA A 224 10.82 -14.08 4.89
C ALA A 224 10.47 -13.58 3.48
N ARG A 225 9.23 -13.14 3.26
CA ARG A 225 8.78 -12.58 1.97
C ARG A 225 9.58 -11.35 1.56
N HIS A 226 9.74 -10.38 2.43
CA HIS A 226 10.59 -9.22 2.12
C HIS A 226 12.03 -9.62 1.78
N THR A 227 12.60 -10.61 2.47
CA THR A 227 13.95 -11.11 2.16
C THR A 227 14.03 -11.69 0.76
N ALA A 228 13.09 -12.56 0.42
CA ALA A 228 13.02 -13.18 -0.91
C ALA A 228 12.81 -12.13 -2.02
N THR A 229 11.92 -11.15 -1.78
CA THR A 229 11.69 -10.04 -2.71
C THR A 229 12.93 -9.17 -2.88
N ASP A 230 13.62 -8.82 -1.79
CA ASP A 230 14.84 -8.01 -1.82
C ASP A 230 15.96 -8.73 -2.59
N GLU A 231 16.15 -10.04 -2.35
CA GLU A 231 17.12 -10.87 -3.06
C GLU A 231 16.80 -11.01 -4.55
N PHE A 232 15.53 -11.24 -4.89
CA PHE A 232 15.09 -11.30 -6.28
C PHE A 232 15.31 -9.96 -6.99
N TYR A 233 14.90 -8.85 -6.36
CA TYR A 233 15.06 -7.53 -6.95
C TYR A 233 16.54 -7.16 -7.12
N ALA A 234 17.40 -7.44 -6.12
CA ALA A 234 18.84 -7.21 -6.23
C ALA A 234 19.48 -8.01 -7.37
N LYS A 235 18.99 -9.23 -7.63
CA LYS A 235 19.47 -10.10 -8.71
C LYS A 235 18.99 -9.66 -10.10
N HIS A 236 17.74 -9.19 -10.21
CA HIS A 236 17.07 -8.99 -11.50
C HIS A 236 16.87 -7.52 -11.89
N GLY A 237 17.02 -6.58 -10.95
CA GLY A 237 16.81 -5.15 -11.15
C GLY A 237 15.35 -4.76 -11.45
N ARG A 238 14.40 -5.69 -11.29
CA ARG A 238 12.98 -5.49 -11.56
C ARG A 238 12.13 -6.45 -10.73
N PHE A 239 10.86 -6.09 -10.56
CA PHE A 239 9.83 -7.03 -10.08
C PHE A 239 9.40 -8.01 -11.17
N LYS A 240 8.72 -9.06 -10.74
CA LYS A 240 7.97 -9.93 -11.64
C LYS A 240 6.81 -9.14 -12.24
N GLN A 241 6.50 -9.39 -13.51
CA GLN A 241 5.45 -8.64 -14.23
C GLN A 241 4.22 -9.48 -14.54
N GLN A 242 4.32 -10.81 -14.41
CA GLN A 242 3.23 -11.74 -14.65
C GLN A 242 3.13 -12.74 -13.49
N GLU A 243 1.93 -13.25 -13.23
CA GLU A 243 1.63 -14.12 -12.09
C GLU A 243 2.29 -15.50 -12.21
N ASP A 244 2.57 -15.96 -13.43
CA ASP A 244 3.28 -17.20 -13.74
C ASP A 244 4.78 -17.15 -13.37
N GLU A 245 5.36 -15.96 -13.20
CA GLU A 245 6.71 -15.79 -12.67
C GLU A 245 6.73 -15.96 -11.13
N ILE A 246 5.58 -15.97 -10.44
CA ILE A 246 5.48 -16.13 -8.98
C ILE A 246 5.79 -17.58 -8.60
N VAL A 247 6.78 -17.79 -7.72
CA VAL A 247 7.15 -19.14 -7.27
C VAL A 247 6.12 -19.57 -6.21
N PRO A 248 5.43 -20.72 -6.38
CA PRO A 248 4.50 -21.26 -5.38
C PRO A 248 5.21 -21.52 -4.04
N GLU A 249 4.46 -21.42 -2.93
CA GLU A 249 4.99 -21.67 -1.58
C GLU A 249 5.40 -23.15 -1.40
N ASP A 250 6.66 -23.39 -1.02
CA ASP A 250 7.06 -24.60 -0.30
C ASP A 250 7.40 -24.20 1.15
N GLY A 251 6.40 -24.18 2.03
CA GLY A 251 6.54 -23.97 3.47
C GLY A 251 5.45 -24.75 4.20
N PRO A 252 5.73 -25.34 5.39
CA PRO A 252 4.87 -26.38 5.94
C PRO A 252 3.50 -25.82 6.28
N GLU A 253 2.48 -26.30 5.56
CA GLU A 253 1.08 -26.16 5.93
C GLU A 253 0.89 -26.82 7.30
N THR A 254 0.81 -26.03 8.36
CA THR A 254 0.23 -26.53 9.61
C THR A 254 -1.29 -26.60 9.40
N GLU A 255 -1.85 -27.80 9.58
CA GLU A 255 -3.22 -28.28 9.36
C GLU A 255 -4.42 -27.43 9.87
N ASP A 256 -4.22 -26.21 10.38
CA ASP A 256 -5.27 -25.42 11.03
C ASP A 256 -6.20 -24.66 10.05
N ALA A 257 -6.02 -24.78 8.73
CA ALA A 257 -6.84 -24.06 7.75
C ALA A 257 -8.21 -24.70 7.43
N LYS A 258 -8.58 -25.84 8.04
CA LYS A 258 -9.85 -26.54 7.75
C LYS A 258 -10.99 -26.33 8.76
N LYS A 259 -10.90 -25.39 9.72
CA LYS A 259 -11.95 -25.26 10.75
C LYS A 259 -12.81 -23.98 10.77
N ASP A 260 -12.52 -22.97 9.97
CA ASP A 260 -13.26 -21.69 10.07
C ASP A 260 -14.32 -21.45 8.97
N GLU A 261 -14.66 -22.47 8.16
CA GLU A 261 -15.82 -22.42 7.24
C GLU A 261 -17.10 -23.07 7.79
N ALA A 262 -17.10 -23.44 9.08
CA ALA A 262 -18.27 -23.98 9.75
C ALA A 262 -18.45 -23.36 11.15
N ALA A 263 -18.63 -22.03 11.20
CA ALA A 263 -19.26 -21.33 12.34
C ALA A 263 -19.80 -19.95 11.91
#